data_AF-A0A1X0JJ37-F1
#
_entry.id   AF-A0A1X0JJ37-F1
#
_cell.length_a   1.000
_cell.length_b   1.000
_cell.length_c   1.000
_cell.angle_alpha   90.00
_cell.angle_beta   90.00
_cell.angle_gamma   90.00
#
_symmetry.space_group_name_H-M   'P 1'
#
loop_
_entity.id
_entity.type
_entity.pdbx_description
1 polymer ?
#
loop_
_entity_poly.entity_id
_entity_poly.type
_entity_poly.pdbx_seq_one_letter_code
_entity_poly.pdbx_strand_id
1 'polypeptide(L)'
;MKRQSAAVLGVVAAVMGGGIAPTASAQPGAYNPVAQYLRTAGNVRCVVTAEAAACENPAGFAGAPVGSRVASVDPAGKVTWAEGGIGPTSGQEVTMVNGQPYRFHGWALLLTIEGTRLTNIKSVHGMNVSVDGTTVTPY
;
A
#
# COMPACT_ATOMS: atom_id res chain seq x y z
N MET A 1 -4.44 53.34 -61.62
CA MET A 1 -3.34 53.27 -60.63
C MET A 1 -3.95 53.14 -59.23
N LYS A 2 -3.25 52.44 -58.31
CA LYS A 2 -3.64 51.92 -56.95
C LYS A 2 -4.20 50.50 -56.99
N ARG A 3 -3.43 49.39 -56.99
CA ARG A 3 -2.46 48.77 -56.02
C ARG A 3 -3.07 48.33 -54.68
N GLN A 4 -3.25 46.99 -54.57
CA GLN A 4 -2.96 46.04 -53.46
C GLN A 4 -3.62 46.32 -52.08
N SER A 5 -4.12 45.35 -51.30
CA SER A 5 -3.61 44.01 -50.99
C SER A 5 -4.71 43.08 -50.45
N ALA A 6 -4.56 41.78 -50.73
CA ALA A 6 -5.25 40.70 -50.04
C ALA A 6 -4.73 40.53 -48.60
N ALA A 7 -5.62 40.20 -47.66
CA ALA A 7 -5.25 39.67 -46.35
C ALA A 7 -5.65 38.20 -46.30
N VAL A 8 -4.65 37.35 -46.07
CA VAL A 8 -4.71 35.90 -46.03
C VAL A 8 -4.32 35.46 -44.62
N LEU A 9 -5.02 34.44 -44.12
CA LEU A 9 -4.67 33.47 -43.06
C LEU A 9 -4.58 33.93 -41.60
N GLY A 10 -5.27 33.15 -40.76
CA GLY A 10 -5.07 33.08 -39.33
C GLY A 10 -6.02 32.08 -38.65
N VAL A 11 -6.10 30.83 -39.12
CA VAL A 11 -6.74 29.75 -38.35
C VAL A 11 -5.86 29.45 -37.16
N VAL A 12 -6.29 29.85 -35.96
CA VAL A 12 -5.65 29.46 -34.70
C VAL A 12 -6.10 28.03 -34.41
N ALA A 13 -5.23 27.07 -34.69
CA ALA A 13 -5.41 25.69 -34.24
C ALA A 13 -5.22 25.65 -32.72
N ALA A 14 -6.30 25.44 -31.97
CA ALA A 14 -6.24 25.14 -30.55
C ALA A 14 -5.60 23.74 -30.38
N VAL A 15 -4.33 23.71 -29.97
CA VAL A 15 -3.66 22.49 -29.56
C VAL A 15 -4.25 22.10 -28.20
N MET A 16 -5.22 21.20 -28.23
CA MET A 16 -5.72 20.55 -27.01
C MET A 16 -4.62 19.64 -26.47
N GLY A 17 -3.82 20.18 -25.55
CA GLY A 17 -2.95 19.40 -24.68
C GLY A 17 -3.78 18.50 -23.80
N GLY A 18 -4.13 17.32 -24.31
CA GLY A 18 -4.73 16.23 -23.54
C GLY A 18 -3.72 15.70 -22.55
N GLY A 19 -3.61 16.36 -21.39
CA GLY A 19 -2.99 15.77 -20.23
C GLY A 19 -3.78 14.52 -19.87
N ILE A 20 -3.12 13.36 -19.93
CA ILE A 20 -3.61 12.11 -19.35
C ILE A 20 -3.90 12.40 -17.88
N ALA A 21 -5.17 12.63 -17.54
CA ALA A 21 -5.60 12.70 -16.17
C ALA A 21 -5.25 11.35 -15.52
N PRO A 22 -4.59 11.34 -14.35
CA PRO A 22 -4.36 10.09 -13.64
C PRO A 22 -5.71 9.44 -13.40
N THR A 23 -5.93 8.27 -13.98
CA THR A 23 -7.11 7.47 -13.72
C THR A 23 -7.12 7.15 -12.23
N ALA A 24 -8.12 7.65 -11.51
CA ALA A 24 -8.37 7.23 -10.14
C ALA A 24 -8.70 5.73 -10.17
N SER A 25 -7.69 4.89 -9.90
CA SER A 25 -7.93 3.48 -9.59
C SER A 25 -8.80 3.45 -8.34
N ALA A 26 -9.99 2.87 -8.45
CA ALA A 26 -10.82 2.61 -7.29
C ALA A 26 -10.03 1.68 -6.37
N GLN A 27 -9.78 2.12 -5.14
CA GLN A 27 -9.15 1.32 -4.10
C GLN A 27 -9.89 -0.03 -3.99
N PRO A 28 -9.21 -1.17 -4.18
CA PRO A 28 -9.86 -2.45 -3.97
C PRO A 28 -10.11 -2.69 -2.48
N GLY A 29 -11.35 -3.06 -2.12
CA GLY A 29 -11.77 -3.32 -0.74
C GLY A 29 -12.45 -2.12 -0.06
N ALA A 30 -13.35 -2.41 0.88
CA ALA A 30 -14.04 -1.39 1.66
C ALA A 30 -13.10 -0.79 2.71
N TYR A 31 -12.96 0.53 2.70
CA TYR A 31 -12.16 1.27 3.69
C TYR A 31 -12.79 1.17 5.08
N ASN A 32 -12.03 0.71 6.07
CA ASN A 32 -12.37 0.85 7.49
C ASN A 32 -11.68 2.11 8.06
N PRO A 33 -12.41 3.06 8.68
CA PRO A 33 -11.83 4.31 9.17
C PRO A 33 -10.92 4.16 10.39
N VAL A 34 -10.98 3.05 11.11
CA VAL A 34 -10.16 2.80 12.31
C VAL A 34 -8.90 2.03 11.96
N ALA A 35 -9.05 0.90 11.26
CA ALA A 35 -7.97 0.00 10.95
C ALA A 35 -8.33 -0.87 9.75
N GLN A 36 -7.40 -1.03 8.81
CA GLN A 36 -7.61 -1.93 7.69
C GLN A 36 -6.95 -3.27 7.95
N TYR A 37 -7.73 -4.34 7.95
CA TYR A 37 -7.24 -5.72 8.03
C TYR A 37 -7.05 -6.31 6.64
N LEU A 38 -5.95 -7.04 6.47
CA LEU A 38 -5.58 -7.69 5.21
C LEU A 38 -5.10 -9.12 5.45
N ARG A 39 -5.39 -10.00 4.49
CA ARG A 39 -4.78 -11.32 4.38
C ARG A 39 -3.73 -11.31 3.28
N THR A 40 -2.52 -11.72 3.63
CA THR A 40 -1.37 -11.72 2.72
C THR A 40 -0.98 -13.14 2.32
N ALA A 41 0.12 -13.27 1.55
CA ALA A 41 0.73 -14.57 1.30
C ALA A 41 1.17 -15.27 2.61
N GLY A 42 1.32 -16.58 2.57
CA GLY A 42 1.61 -17.40 3.77
C GLY A 42 0.49 -17.43 4.80
N ASN A 43 -0.72 -16.97 4.43
CA ASN A 43 -1.88 -16.85 5.33
C ASN A 43 -1.68 -15.90 6.53
N VAL A 44 -0.66 -15.03 6.46
CA VAL A 44 -0.38 -14.01 7.47
C VAL A 44 -1.49 -12.96 7.46
N ARG A 45 -1.98 -12.60 8.65
CA ARG A 45 -2.96 -11.52 8.82
C ARG A 45 -2.21 -10.24 9.16
N CYS A 46 -2.53 -9.15 8.50
CA CYS A 46 -1.97 -7.84 8.80
C CYS A 46 -3.07 -6.83 9.13
N VAL A 47 -2.71 -5.80 9.87
CA VAL A 47 -3.52 -4.63 10.14
C VAL A 47 -2.68 -3.38 9.92
N VAL A 48 -3.25 -2.37 9.28
CA VAL A 48 -2.63 -1.05 9.16
C VAL A 48 -3.53 0.01 9.74
N THR A 49 -2.93 0.90 10.52
CA THR A 49 -3.53 2.12 11.08
C THR A 49 -2.65 3.31 10.73
N ALA A 50 -2.99 4.52 11.18
CA ALA A 50 -2.12 5.67 10.96
C ALA A 50 -0.80 5.55 11.76
N GLU A 51 -0.81 4.76 12.83
CA GLU A 51 0.27 4.62 13.81
C GLU A 51 1.24 3.47 13.48
N ALA A 52 0.78 2.39 12.83
CA ALA A 52 1.63 1.25 12.54
C ALA A 52 1.06 0.35 11.42
N ALA A 53 1.96 -0.47 10.86
CA ALA A 53 1.62 -1.69 10.15
C ALA A 53 2.05 -2.88 11.01
N ALA A 54 1.14 -3.80 11.29
CA ALA A 54 1.38 -4.99 12.11
C ALA A 54 0.93 -6.24 11.38
N CYS A 55 1.70 -7.33 11.47
CA CYS A 55 1.38 -8.61 10.87
C CYS A 55 1.56 -9.71 11.90
N GLU A 56 0.63 -10.66 11.93
CA GLU A 56 0.68 -11.83 12.79
C GLU A 56 0.84 -13.13 12.03
N ASN A 57 1.72 -13.97 12.58
CA ASN A 57 1.80 -15.37 12.25
C ASN A 57 1.60 -16.18 13.54
N PRO A 58 0.54 -17.00 13.65
CA PRO A 58 0.31 -17.83 14.84
C PRO A 58 1.47 -18.77 15.18
N ALA A 59 2.24 -19.19 14.18
CA ALA A 59 3.44 -20.02 14.35
C ALA A 59 4.69 -19.21 14.76
N GLY A 60 4.60 -17.87 14.75
CA GLY A 60 5.72 -16.96 14.96
C GLY A 60 6.49 -16.66 13.68
N PHE A 61 7.35 -15.65 13.74
CA PHE A 61 8.28 -15.31 12.65
C PHE A 61 9.70 -15.76 13.00
N ALA A 62 10.46 -16.14 11.98
CA ALA A 62 11.87 -16.46 12.12
C ALA A 62 12.64 -15.26 12.67
N GLY A 63 13.47 -15.50 13.70
CA GLY A 63 14.24 -14.45 14.37
C GLY A 63 13.46 -13.57 15.35
N ALA A 64 12.14 -13.80 15.51
CA ALA A 64 11.36 -13.13 16.55
C ALA A 64 11.75 -13.63 17.95
N PRO A 65 11.60 -12.80 19.00
CA PRO A 65 11.67 -13.28 20.37
C PRO A 65 10.71 -14.46 20.60
N VAL A 66 11.11 -15.40 21.46
CA VAL A 66 10.28 -16.57 21.79
C VAL A 66 8.91 -16.11 22.28
N GLY A 67 7.84 -16.72 21.73
CA GLY A 67 6.46 -16.37 22.05
C GLY A 67 5.89 -15.20 21.26
N SER A 68 6.72 -14.41 20.58
CA SER A 68 6.24 -13.30 19.74
C SER A 68 5.60 -13.80 18.44
N ARG A 69 4.38 -13.34 18.19
CA ARG A 69 3.57 -13.71 17.02
C ARG A 69 3.24 -12.52 16.13
N VAL A 70 3.43 -11.30 16.62
CA VAL A 70 3.19 -10.06 15.87
C VAL A 70 4.52 -9.35 15.64
N ALA A 71 4.77 -8.97 14.39
CA ALA A 71 5.77 -7.99 14.00
C ALA A 71 5.05 -6.68 13.65
N SER A 72 5.51 -5.56 14.18
CA SER A 72 4.97 -4.23 13.84
C SER A 72 6.07 -3.27 13.44
N VAL A 73 5.76 -2.34 12.55
CA VAL A 73 6.62 -1.22 12.17
C VAL A 73 5.80 0.08 12.19
N ASP A 74 6.35 1.11 12.82
CA ASP A 74 5.74 2.45 12.85
C ASP A 74 6.21 3.32 11.66
N PRO A 75 5.61 4.50 11.41
CA PRO A 75 6.06 5.41 10.36
C PRO A 75 7.52 5.88 10.51
N ALA A 76 8.13 5.78 11.68
CA ALA A 76 9.55 6.12 11.89
C ALA A 76 10.49 4.94 11.62
N GLY A 77 9.96 3.78 11.20
CA GLY A 77 10.73 2.57 10.92
C GLY A 77 11.10 1.77 12.17
N LYS A 78 10.53 2.11 13.34
CA LYS A 78 10.79 1.34 14.56
C LYS A 78 10.03 0.03 14.52
N VAL A 79 10.76 -1.08 14.67
CA VAL A 79 10.19 -2.42 14.72
C VAL A 79 9.94 -2.85 16.16
N THR A 80 8.78 -3.48 16.39
CA THR A 80 8.42 -4.08 17.68
C THR A 80 7.85 -5.49 17.48
N TRP A 81 7.97 -6.29 18.54
CA TRP A 81 7.45 -7.65 18.62
C TRP A 81 6.43 -7.75 19.76
N ALA A 82 5.39 -8.57 19.59
CA ALA A 82 4.42 -8.83 20.65
C ALA A 82 3.99 -10.31 20.69
N GLU A 83 3.74 -10.82 21.90
CA GLU A 83 3.35 -12.22 22.17
C GLU A 83 1.86 -12.53 21.87
N GLY A 84 1.02 -11.48 21.83
CA GLY A 84 -0.39 -11.59 21.51
C GLY A 84 -0.67 -11.77 20.01
N GLY A 85 -1.95 -11.74 19.63
CA GLY A 85 -2.37 -11.54 18.24
C GLY A 85 -2.87 -10.11 18.03
N ILE A 86 -3.13 -9.72 16.79
CA ILE A 86 -3.66 -8.38 16.44
C ILE A 86 -5.14 -8.19 16.84
N GLY A 87 -5.73 -9.18 17.53
CA GLY A 87 -7.12 -9.18 17.95
C GLY A 87 -8.09 -9.68 16.87
N PRO A 88 -9.40 -9.65 17.15
CA PRO A 88 -10.42 -10.00 16.17
C PRO A 88 -10.46 -8.97 15.04
N THR A 89 -10.72 -9.42 13.82
CA THR A 89 -10.98 -8.54 12.69
C THR A 89 -12.24 -7.73 12.96
N SER A 90 -12.13 -6.40 12.97
CA SER A 90 -13.31 -5.50 12.93
C SER A 90 -13.56 -5.05 11.50
N GLY A 91 -14.76 -5.29 10.96
CA GLY A 91 -15.11 -4.95 9.59
C GLY A 91 -14.69 -6.01 8.58
N GLN A 92 -14.32 -5.58 7.36
CA GLN A 92 -13.93 -6.49 6.27
C GLN A 92 -12.42 -6.72 6.27
N GLU A 93 -12.01 -7.99 6.16
CA GLU A 93 -10.63 -8.36 5.87
C GLU A 93 -10.43 -8.42 4.36
N VAL A 94 -9.41 -7.71 3.86
CA VAL A 94 -9.09 -7.68 2.43
C VAL A 94 -8.11 -8.79 2.10
N THR A 95 -8.53 -9.78 1.32
CA THR A 95 -7.59 -10.73 0.71
C THR A 95 -6.86 -10.03 -0.43
N MET A 96 -5.54 -9.89 -0.30
CA MET A 96 -4.74 -9.17 -1.29
C MET A 96 -4.60 -9.97 -2.59
N VAL A 97 -4.70 -9.26 -3.71
CA VAL A 97 -4.44 -9.81 -5.05
C VAL A 97 -3.01 -9.45 -5.47
N ASN A 98 -2.29 -10.44 -6.00
CA ASN A 98 -0.91 -10.27 -6.47
C ASN A 98 -0.83 -9.14 -7.53
N GLY A 99 0.11 -8.23 -7.35
CA GLY A 99 0.35 -7.09 -8.24
C GLY A 99 -0.65 -5.93 -8.11
N GLN A 100 -1.71 -6.07 -7.31
CA GLN A 100 -2.66 -4.98 -7.06
C GLN A 100 -2.16 -4.09 -5.91
N PRO A 101 -2.02 -2.77 -6.12
CA PRO A 101 -1.66 -1.85 -5.06
C PRO A 101 -2.85 -1.49 -4.18
N TYR A 102 -2.63 -1.45 -2.88
CA TYR A 102 -3.59 -1.00 -1.88
C TYR A 102 -3.00 0.17 -1.08
N ARG A 103 -3.84 1.08 -0.59
CA ARG A 103 -3.45 2.28 0.14
C ARG A 103 -4.38 2.55 1.32
N PHE A 104 -3.94 2.25 2.54
CA PHE A 104 -4.79 2.42 3.73
C PHE A 104 -4.02 3.17 4.81
N HIS A 105 -4.65 4.18 5.42
CA HIS A 105 -4.09 4.93 6.55
C HIS A 105 -2.66 5.46 6.35
N GLY A 106 -2.29 5.84 5.12
CA GLY A 106 -0.93 6.32 4.81
C GLY A 106 0.09 5.22 4.52
N TRP A 107 -0.33 3.96 4.45
CA TRP A 107 0.48 2.82 4.01
C TRP A 107 0.14 2.43 2.58
N ALA A 108 1.15 2.16 1.76
CA ALA A 108 1.02 1.44 0.51
C ALA A 108 1.31 -0.04 0.75
N LEU A 109 0.44 -0.91 0.24
CA LEU A 109 0.60 -2.35 0.36
C LEU A 109 0.62 -2.99 -1.02
N LEU A 110 1.57 -3.90 -1.23
CA LEU A 110 1.72 -4.61 -2.48
C LEU A 110 2.11 -6.05 -2.22
N LEU A 111 1.24 -6.98 -2.62
CA LEU A 111 1.57 -8.40 -2.67
C LEU A 111 2.29 -8.70 -3.98
N THR A 112 3.42 -9.37 -3.87
CA THR A 112 4.27 -9.83 -4.97
C THR A 112 4.70 -11.29 -4.74
N ILE A 113 5.44 -11.86 -5.69
CA ILE A 113 6.05 -13.19 -5.52
C ILE A 113 7.16 -13.21 -4.44
N GLU A 114 7.74 -12.06 -4.10
CA GLU A 114 8.77 -11.94 -3.05
C GLU A 114 8.15 -11.80 -1.65
N GLY A 115 6.82 -11.62 -1.60
CA GLY A 115 6.10 -11.35 -0.36
C GLY A 115 5.24 -10.10 -0.44
N THR A 116 4.81 -9.63 0.72
CA THR A 116 3.94 -8.47 0.88
C THR A 116 4.70 -7.32 1.49
N ARG A 117 4.81 -6.24 0.73
CA ARG A 117 5.42 -4.99 1.19
C ARG A 117 4.35 -4.13 1.82
N LEU A 118 4.61 -3.66 3.04
CA LEU A 118 3.84 -2.63 3.74
C LEU A 118 4.76 -1.43 3.92
N THR A 119 4.50 -0.34 3.19
CA THR A 119 5.38 0.84 3.14
C THR A 119 4.61 2.07 3.60
N ASN A 120 5.12 2.79 4.60
CA ASN A 120 4.59 4.10 4.93
C ASN A 120 4.89 5.06 3.77
N ILE A 121 3.85 5.69 3.21
CA ILE A 121 3.97 6.50 1.99
C ILE A 121 4.84 7.74 2.23
N LYS A 122 4.83 8.31 3.44
CA LYS A 122 5.56 9.55 3.74
C LYS A 122 7.03 9.29 4.06
N SER A 123 7.31 8.31 4.90
CA SER A 123 8.66 8.06 5.39
C SER A 123 9.43 7.00 4.60
N VAL A 124 8.74 6.28 3.70
CA VAL A 124 9.25 5.13 2.94
C VAL A 124 9.78 3.97 3.78
N HIS A 125 9.64 4.02 5.10
CA HIS A 125 9.90 2.91 6.00
C HIS A 125 8.80 1.87 5.93
N GLY A 126 9.14 0.63 6.27
CA GLY A 126 8.17 -0.44 6.27
C GLY A 126 8.73 -1.79 6.61
N MET A 127 7.99 -2.81 6.18
CA MET A 127 8.43 -4.19 6.26
C MET A 127 7.94 -5.00 5.08
N ASN A 128 8.65 -6.07 4.77
CA ASN A 128 8.22 -7.11 3.85
C ASN A 128 7.95 -8.39 4.62
N VAL A 129 6.74 -8.93 4.48
CA VAL A 129 6.39 -10.28 4.93
C VAL A 129 6.72 -11.24 3.80
N SER A 130 7.53 -12.26 4.03
CA SER A 130 7.90 -13.24 3.00
C SER A 130 6.68 -13.97 2.43
N VAL A 131 6.81 -14.50 1.21
CA VAL A 131 5.71 -15.18 0.50
C VAL A 131 5.19 -16.43 1.23
N ASP A 132 6.06 -17.11 1.99
CA ASP A 132 5.72 -18.25 2.84
C ASP A 132 5.19 -17.81 4.24
N GLY A 133 5.21 -16.51 4.53
CA GLY A 133 4.73 -15.94 5.79
C GLY A 133 5.64 -16.15 6.99
N THR A 134 6.84 -16.71 6.81
CA THR A 134 7.71 -17.13 7.91
C THR A 134 8.65 -16.03 8.40
N THR A 135 8.96 -15.05 7.56
CA THR A 135 9.98 -14.03 7.83
C THR A 135 9.42 -12.63 7.63
N VAL A 136 9.88 -11.69 8.45
CA VAL A 136 9.61 -10.25 8.31
C VAL A 136 10.94 -9.51 8.21
N THR A 137 11.09 -8.70 7.16
CA THR A 137 12.28 -7.89 6.94
C THR A 137 11.91 -6.42 6.93
N PRO A 138 12.32 -5.62 7.93
CA PRO A 138 12.12 -4.17 7.92
C PRO A 138 13.04 -3.48 6.91
N TYR A 139 12.63 -2.30 6.44
CA TYR A 139 13.41 -1.42 5.57
C TYR A 139 13.08 0.06 5.78
#